data_AF-A0A9W3GM95-F1
#
_entry.id   AF-A0A9W3GM95-F1
#
_cell.length_a   1.000
_cell.length_b   1.000
_cell.length_c   1.000
_cell.angle_alpha   90.00
_cell.angle_beta   90.00
_cell.angle_gamma   90.00
#
_symmetry.space_group_name_H-M   'P 1'
#
loop_
_entity.id
_entity.type
_entity.pdbx_description
1 polymer ?
#
loop_
_entity_poly.entity_id
_entity_poly.type
_entity_poly.pdbx_seq_one_letter_code
_entity_poly.pdbx_strand_id
1 'polypeptide(L)'
;SSFPPAAEQTIISALKGIHALMGSAVQPLLTSVGDAVEAIIITMHQEDFSGSLPSSGKPDVPCSLYMKELQGFIARVMSDYFKHFECVDFVFDNTEAIARRAIELFIRNASLIRPLGEGGKMRLAADFAQMELAVGPFCRRVSDLGKSYRMLRSFRPLLFQTSEHVASSPALGDIIPFSVVIQFLFTRAPSELKSPFQRAEWSHARFSQWLDDHPSEKDRLLLIRGALEAYVQSVRSREGKEFAPVYPIMVQLLQKATSALQ
;
A
#
# COMPACT_ATOMS: atom_id res chain seq x y z
N SER A 1 10.69 13.58 -49.46
CA SER A 1 12.03 14.01 -49.05
C SER A 1 12.27 13.58 -47.62
N SER A 2 13.31 12.80 -47.34
CA SER A 2 13.73 12.47 -45.97
C SER A 2 14.63 13.57 -45.44
N PHE A 3 14.48 13.92 -44.16
CA PHE A 3 15.38 14.86 -43.50
C PHE A 3 16.79 14.27 -43.37
N PRO A 4 17.85 15.11 -43.32
CA PRO A 4 19.20 14.63 -43.04
C PRO A 4 19.26 13.95 -41.67
N PRO A 5 19.82 12.72 -41.54
CA PRO A 5 19.85 11.99 -40.27
C PRO A 5 20.52 12.76 -39.12
N ALA A 6 21.53 13.58 -39.41
CA ALA A 6 22.21 14.41 -38.42
C ALA A 6 21.30 15.52 -37.84
N ALA A 7 20.43 16.10 -38.66
CA ALA A 7 19.46 17.10 -38.21
C ALA A 7 18.39 16.45 -37.32
N GLU A 8 17.89 15.28 -37.73
CA GLU A 8 16.95 14.48 -36.93
C GLU A 8 17.54 14.11 -35.56
N GLN A 9 18.77 13.59 -35.53
CA GLN A 9 19.44 13.25 -34.27
C GLN A 9 19.64 14.45 -33.35
N THR A 10 19.98 15.62 -33.92
CA THR A 10 20.16 16.85 -33.14
C THR A 10 18.85 17.29 -32.49
N ILE A 11 17.75 17.28 -33.25
CA ILE A 11 16.42 17.63 -32.74
C ILE A 11 15.97 16.65 -31.65
N ILE A 12 16.14 15.34 -31.87
CA ILE A 12 15.81 14.31 -30.86
C ILE A 12 16.61 14.54 -29.57
N SER A 13 17.90 14.84 -29.67
CA SER A 13 18.74 15.13 -28.50
C SER A 13 18.28 16.37 -27.76
N ALA A 14 17.95 17.45 -28.47
CA ALA A 14 17.44 18.68 -27.87
C ALA A 14 16.10 18.45 -27.16
N LEU A 15 15.18 17.71 -27.78
CA LEU A 15 13.89 17.35 -27.19
C LEU A 15 14.05 16.53 -25.90
N LYS A 16 14.98 15.56 -25.87
CA LYS A 16 15.32 14.83 -24.64
C LYS A 16 15.83 15.76 -23.53
N GLY A 17 16.67 16.72 -23.88
CA GLY A 17 17.16 17.73 -22.95
C GLY A 17 16.04 18.60 -22.36
N ILE A 18 15.12 19.06 -23.21
CA ILE A 18 13.93 19.82 -22.77
C ILE A 18 13.06 18.98 -21.85
N HIS A 19 12.79 17.72 -22.20
CA HIS A 19 11.97 16.82 -21.38
C HIS A 19 12.60 16.57 -19.99
N ALA A 20 13.92 16.41 -19.92
CA ALA A 20 14.63 16.28 -18.64
C ALA A 20 14.57 17.56 -17.79
N LEU A 21 14.64 18.73 -18.43
CA LEU A 21 14.49 20.01 -17.76
C LEU A 21 13.07 20.20 -17.21
N MET A 22 12.04 19.85 -17.99
CA MET A 22 10.65 19.85 -17.54
C MET A 22 10.46 18.93 -16.33
N GLY A 23 10.99 17.71 -16.39
CA GLY A 23 11.05 16.76 -15.26
C GLY A 23 11.62 17.41 -14.01
N SER A 24 12.83 17.97 -14.12
CA SER A 24 13.55 18.58 -13.00
C SER A 24 12.83 19.79 -12.41
N ALA A 25 12.15 20.59 -13.24
CA ALA A 25 11.41 21.77 -12.79
C ALA A 25 10.14 21.41 -12.00
N VAL A 26 9.47 20.32 -12.36
CA VAL A 26 8.20 19.89 -11.75
C VAL A 26 8.44 18.90 -10.59
N GLN A 27 9.61 18.26 -10.53
CA GLN A 27 9.96 17.27 -9.51
C GLN A 27 9.68 17.72 -8.06
N PRO A 28 10.01 18.95 -7.62
CA PRO A 28 9.72 19.38 -6.24
C PRO A 28 8.22 19.37 -5.91
N LEU A 29 7.37 19.76 -6.87
CA LEU A 29 5.92 19.71 -6.72
C LEU A 29 5.44 18.26 -6.63
N LEU A 30 5.92 17.38 -7.51
CA LEU A 30 5.56 15.95 -7.51
C LEU A 30 5.94 15.28 -6.20
N THR A 31 7.15 15.54 -5.70
CA THR A 31 7.63 15.03 -4.40
C THR A 31 6.74 15.54 -3.28
N SER A 32 6.46 16.85 -3.22
CA SER A 32 5.60 17.43 -2.18
C SER A 32 4.17 16.86 -2.21
N VAL A 33 3.61 16.59 -3.39
CA VAL A 33 2.30 15.95 -3.55
C VAL A 33 2.36 14.51 -3.06
N GLY A 34 3.39 13.76 -3.42
CA GLY A 34 3.61 12.38 -2.97
C GLY A 34 3.71 12.27 -1.45
N ASP A 35 4.50 13.14 -0.81
CA ASP A 35 4.69 13.19 0.63
C ASP A 35 3.37 13.50 1.36
N ALA A 36 2.60 14.45 0.84
CA ALA A 36 1.30 14.80 1.40
C ALA A 36 0.28 13.65 1.26
N VAL A 37 0.25 12.95 0.12
CA VAL A 37 -0.58 11.76 -0.07
C VAL A 37 -0.21 10.67 0.94
N GLU A 38 1.08 10.42 1.16
CA GLU A 38 1.54 9.46 2.17
C GLU A 38 1.12 9.87 3.58
N ALA A 39 1.33 11.13 3.95
CA ALA A 39 0.93 11.66 5.24
C ALA A 39 -0.57 11.48 5.50
N ILE A 40 -1.42 11.79 4.51
CA ILE A 40 -2.87 11.58 4.60
C ILE A 40 -3.20 10.10 4.78
N ILE A 41 -2.61 9.19 3.97
CA ILE A 41 -2.88 7.75 4.08
C ILE A 41 -2.50 7.22 5.47
N ILE A 42 -1.37 7.66 6.05
CA ILE A 42 -0.93 7.24 7.38
C ILE A 42 -1.95 7.64 8.47
N THR A 43 -2.71 8.73 8.28
CA THR A 43 -3.77 9.11 9.23
C THR A 43 -4.89 8.08 9.36
N MET A 44 -4.98 7.09 8.45
CA MET A 44 -5.92 5.97 8.61
C MET A 44 -5.76 5.24 9.95
N HIS A 45 -4.56 5.22 10.52
CA HIS A 45 -4.29 4.60 11.83
C HIS A 45 -4.86 5.39 13.01
N GLN A 46 -5.43 6.57 12.78
CA GLN A 46 -6.15 7.36 13.78
C GLN A 46 -7.65 7.05 13.78
N GLU A 47 -8.15 6.31 12.79
CA GLU A 47 -9.55 5.88 12.76
C GLU A 47 -9.80 4.61 13.56
N ASP A 48 -11.03 4.48 14.08
CA ASP A 48 -11.46 3.30 14.80
C ASP A 48 -12.00 2.22 13.85
N PHE A 49 -11.20 1.19 13.62
CA PHE A 49 -11.56 -0.03 12.88
C PHE A 49 -11.91 -1.22 13.80
N SER A 50 -12.01 -1.01 15.11
CA SER A 50 -12.29 -2.08 16.08
C SER A 50 -13.78 -2.50 16.13
N GLY A 51 -14.66 -1.65 15.63
CA GLY A 51 -16.11 -1.78 15.78
C GLY A 51 -16.74 -3.05 15.20
N SER A 52 -17.86 -3.47 15.79
CA SER A 52 -18.74 -4.54 15.31
C SER A 52 -19.65 -4.07 14.17
N LEU A 53 -20.34 -5.01 13.50
CA LEU A 53 -21.34 -4.67 12.48
C LEU A 53 -22.45 -3.76 13.08
N PRO A 54 -22.98 -2.79 12.32
CA PRO A 54 -24.09 -1.97 12.79
C PRO A 54 -25.32 -2.84 13.09
N SER A 55 -25.91 -2.70 14.28
CA SER A 55 -27.13 -3.44 14.68
C SER A 55 -28.39 -3.04 13.89
N SER A 56 -28.33 -1.91 13.17
CA SER A 56 -29.40 -1.40 12.32
C SER A 56 -28.98 -1.63 10.88
N GLY A 57 -29.71 -2.46 10.12
CA GLY A 57 -29.45 -2.84 8.73
C GLY A 57 -29.50 -1.71 7.68
N LYS A 58 -29.08 -0.50 8.02
CA LYS A 58 -28.79 0.58 7.08
C LYS A 58 -27.34 0.42 6.60
N PRO A 59 -27.11 0.11 5.31
CA PRO A 59 -25.79 -0.19 4.77
C PRO A 59 -25.00 1.07 4.40
N ASP A 60 -25.18 2.18 5.12
CA ASP A 60 -24.37 3.38 4.86
C ASP A 60 -23.09 3.26 5.67
N VAL A 61 -22.11 2.55 5.10
CA VAL A 61 -20.75 2.52 5.64
C VAL A 61 -20.10 3.85 5.23
N PRO A 62 -19.98 4.82 6.15
CA PRO A 62 -19.46 6.13 5.80
C PRO A 62 -18.02 5.99 5.28
N CYS A 63 -17.72 6.70 4.19
CA CYS A 63 -16.35 6.86 3.71
C CYS A 63 -15.48 7.44 4.83
N SER A 64 -14.34 6.80 5.09
CA SER A 64 -13.38 7.22 6.10
C SER A 64 -12.91 8.66 5.89
N LEU A 65 -12.62 9.35 6.97
CA LEU A 65 -12.21 10.76 6.97
C LEU A 65 -10.89 10.95 6.22
N TYR A 66 -9.90 10.07 6.46
CA TYR A 66 -8.63 10.15 5.71
C TYR A 66 -8.85 9.97 4.20
N MET A 67 -9.82 9.14 3.80
CA MET A 67 -10.14 8.89 2.40
C MET A 67 -10.84 10.10 1.76
N LYS A 68 -11.75 10.77 2.49
CA LYS A 68 -12.34 12.04 2.05
C LYS A 68 -11.29 13.14 1.89
N GLU A 69 -10.37 13.25 2.86
CA GLU A 69 -9.27 14.21 2.77
C GLU A 69 -8.36 13.89 1.57
N LEU A 70 -8.05 12.61 1.34
CA LEU A 70 -7.25 12.18 0.18
C LEU A 70 -7.91 12.58 -1.14
N GLN A 71 -9.21 12.30 -1.29
CA GLN A 71 -9.98 12.68 -2.49
C GLN A 71 -9.98 14.21 -2.68
N GLY A 72 -10.25 14.98 -1.63
CA GLY A 72 -10.26 16.43 -1.68
C GLY A 72 -8.87 17.04 -1.96
N PHE A 73 -7.81 16.45 -1.40
CA PHE A 73 -6.44 16.87 -1.65
C PHE A 73 -6.04 16.62 -3.10
N ILE A 74 -6.26 15.41 -3.63
CA ILE A 74 -5.93 15.06 -5.02
C ILE A 74 -6.70 15.94 -6.01
N ALA A 75 -8.00 16.16 -5.78
CA ALA A 75 -8.81 17.02 -6.62
C ALA A 75 -8.29 18.47 -6.67
N ARG A 76 -7.94 19.05 -5.51
CA ARG A 76 -7.33 20.39 -5.42
C ARG A 76 -5.99 20.44 -6.14
N VAL A 77 -5.12 19.46 -5.91
CA VAL A 77 -3.79 19.41 -6.55
C VAL A 77 -3.92 19.42 -8.08
N MET A 78 -4.85 18.64 -8.63
CA MET A 78 -5.09 18.61 -10.07
C MET A 78 -5.67 19.92 -10.59
N SER A 79 -6.63 20.52 -9.89
CA SER A 79 -7.27 21.78 -10.28
C SER A 79 -6.34 22.98 -10.21
N ASP A 80 -5.59 23.10 -9.10
CA ASP A 80 -4.92 24.34 -8.73
C ASP A 80 -3.47 24.38 -9.24
N TYR A 81 -2.83 23.21 -9.42
CA TYR A 81 -1.45 23.13 -9.91
C TYR A 81 -1.39 22.55 -11.31
N PHE A 82 -1.83 21.30 -11.50
CA PHE A 82 -1.55 20.57 -12.73
C PHE A 82 -2.40 20.98 -13.94
N LYS A 83 -3.61 21.53 -13.73
CA LYS A 83 -4.47 22.03 -14.81
C LYS A 83 -3.82 23.12 -15.68
N HIS A 84 -2.85 23.85 -15.13
CA HIS A 84 -2.17 24.94 -15.83
C HIS A 84 -1.11 24.47 -16.85
N PHE A 85 -0.74 23.18 -16.83
CA PHE A 85 0.23 22.63 -17.76
C PHE A 85 -0.44 22.23 -19.08
N GLU A 86 0.07 22.75 -20.19
CA GLU A 86 -0.39 22.37 -21.54
C GLU A 86 0.08 20.96 -21.94
N CYS A 87 1.21 20.51 -21.39
CA CYS A 87 1.78 19.19 -21.64
C CYS A 87 1.06 18.11 -20.81
N VAL A 88 -0.21 17.87 -21.12
CA VAL A 88 -1.10 16.96 -20.39
C VAL A 88 -0.52 15.55 -20.29
N ASP A 89 0.15 15.06 -21.35
CA ASP A 89 0.72 13.72 -21.33
C ASP A 89 1.86 13.60 -20.32
N PHE A 90 2.75 14.59 -20.29
CA PHE A 90 3.83 14.66 -19.31
C PHE A 90 3.29 14.71 -17.88
N VAL A 91 2.22 15.47 -17.64
CA VAL A 91 1.58 15.53 -16.31
C VAL A 91 1.05 14.17 -15.90
N PHE A 92 0.27 13.50 -16.75
CA PHE A 92 -0.31 12.20 -16.40
C PHE A 92 0.75 11.13 -16.20
N ASP A 93 1.82 11.10 -17.00
CA ASP A 93 2.88 10.10 -16.83
C ASP A 93 3.54 10.22 -15.44
N ASN A 94 3.66 11.45 -14.92
CA ASN A 94 4.20 11.71 -13.59
C ASN A 94 3.17 11.51 -12.46
N THR A 95 1.93 11.95 -12.62
CA THR A 95 0.89 11.78 -11.59
C THR A 95 0.42 10.32 -11.48
N GLU A 96 0.46 9.54 -12.55
CA GLU A 96 0.24 8.09 -12.51
C GLU A 96 1.25 7.38 -11.60
N ALA A 97 2.51 7.83 -11.58
CA ALA A 97 3.50 7.28 -10.66
C ALA A 97 3.11 7.53 -9.19
N ILE A 98 2.57 8.72 -8.88
CA ILE A 98 2.02 9.05 -7.56
C ILE A 98 0.80 8.17 -7.26
N ALA A 99 -0.09 7.94 -8.22
CA ALA A 99 -1.25 7.06 -8.05
C ALA A 99 -0.86 5.60 -7.74
N ARG A 100 0.10 5.02 -8.50
CA ARG A 100 0.63 3.67 -8.23
C ARG A 100 1.17 3.58 -6.81
N ARG A 101 1.97 4.57 -6.43
CA ARG A 101 2.57 4.68 -5.09
C ARG A 101 1.52 4.82 -3.99
N ALA A 102 0.50 5.65 -4.20
CA ALA A 102 -0.59 5.85 -3.25
C ALA A 102 -1.34 4.54 -2.98
N ILE A 103 -1.63 3.74 -4.03
CA ILE A 103 -2.25 2.42 -3.87
C ILE A 103 -1.35 1.48 -3.04
N GLU A 104 -0.05 1.43 -3.33
CA GLU A 104 0.88 0.59 -2.58
C GLU A 104 0.95 1.00 -1.10
N LEU A 105 1.04 2.29 -0.82
CA LEU A 105 1.01 2.86 0.52
C LEU A 105 -0.28 2.51 1.26
N PHE A 106 -1.43 2.67 0.58
CA PHE A 106 -2.73 2.33 1.13
C PHE A 106 -2.79 0.85 1.52
N ILE A 107 -2.38 -0.08 0.66
CA ILE A 107 -2.43 -1.51 0.96
C ILE A 107 -1.45 -1.88 2.09
N ARG A 108 -0.24 -1.31 2.09
CA ARG A 108 0.74 -1.50 3.17
C ARG A 108 0.15 -1.06 4.50
N ASN A 109 -0.42 0.14 4.58
CA ASN A 109 -1.01 0.65 5.82
C ASN A 109 -2.30 -0.09 6.21
N ALA A 110 -3.16 -0.44 5.26
CA ALA A 110 -4.34 -1.26 5.49
C ALA A 110 -3.99 -2.63 6.09
N SER A 111 -2.87 -3.23 5.68
CA SER A 111 -2.38 -4.50 6.24
C SER A 111 -1.90 -4.41 7.69
N LEU A 112 -1.72 -3.20 8.22
CA LEU A 112 -1.24 -2.96 9.58
C LEU A 112 -2.35 -2.64 10.58
N ILE A 113 -3.58 -2.40 10.11
CA ILE A 113 -4.70 -1.99 10.96
C ILE A 113 -5.01 -3.07 11.99
N ARG A 114 -4.86 -2.70 13.27
CA ARG A 114 -5.14 -3.58 14.39
C ARG A 114 -5.50 -2.75 15.63
N PRO A 115 -6.57 -3.08 16.36
CA PRO A 115 -7.53 -4.17 16.11
C PRO A 115 -8.43 -3.92 14.89
N LEU A 116 -8.84 -5.00 14.22
CA LEU A 116 -9.72 -4.96 13.05
C LEU A 116 -10.95 -5.84 13.30
N GLY A 117 -12.09 -5.20 13.60
CA GLY A 117 -13.38 -5.86 13.81
C GLY A 117 -14.19 -6.06 12.52
N GLU A 118 -15.33 -6.75 12.59
CA GLU A 118 -16.18 -7.01 11.42
C GLU A 118 -16.74 -5.72 10.78
N GLY A 119 -17.13 -4.73 11.60
CA GLY A 119 -17.51 -3.42 11.09
C GLY A 119 -16.34 -2.68 10.45
N GLY A 120 -15.15 -2.81 11.04
CA GLY A 120 -13.91 -2.28 10.48
C GLY A 120 -13.54 -2.90 9.14
N LYS A 121 -13.71 -4.22 8.95
CA LYS A 121 -13.51 -4.89 7.66
C LYS A 121 -14.45 -4.35 6.58
N MET A 122 -15.72 -4.11 6.91
CA MET A 122 -16.69 -3.52 5.99
C MET A 122 -16.31 -2.09 5.60
N ARG A 123 -15.87 -1.28 6.57
CA ARG A 123 -15.35 0.08 6.32
C ARG A 123 -14.12 0.05 5.44
N LEU A 124 -13.13 -0.74 5.78
CA LEU A 124 -11.91 -0.87 4.98
C LEU A 124 -12.24 -1.37 3.57
N ALA A 125 -13.16 -2.31 3.40
CA ALA A 125 -13.60 -2.76 2.08
C ALA A 125 -14.30 -1.65 1.27
N ALA A 126 -15.01 -0.73 1.91
CA ALA A 126 -15.53 0.47 1.27
C ALA A 126 -14.37 1.41 0.86
N ASP A 127 -13.39 1.61 1.75
CA ASP A 127 -12.19 2.41 1.44
C ASP A 127 -11.38 1.85 0.26
N PHE A 128 -11.28 0.52 0.10
CA PHE A 128 -10.68 -0.08 -1.09
C PHE A 128 -11.39 0.33 -2.39
N ALA A 129 -12.72 0.50 -2.36
CA ALA A 129 -13.47 1.01 -3.50
C ALA A 129 -13.28 2.52 -3.69
N GLN A 130 -13.22 3.26 -2.59
CA GLN A 130 -13.01 4.71 -2.61
C GLN A 130 -11.58 5.09 -3.04
N MET A 131 -10.59 4.25 -2.76
CA MET A 131 -9.20 4.46 -3.17
C MET A 131 -9.07 4.44 -4.70
N GLU A 132 -9.80 3.54 -5.38
CA GLU A 132 -9.87 3.49 -6.85
C GLU A 132 -10.41 4.81 -7.42
N LEU A 133 -11.42 5.41 -6.78
CA LEU A 133 -11.95 6.72 -7.16
C LEU A 133 -11.00 7.86 -6.80
N ALA A 134 -10.33 7.78 -5.64
CA ALA A 134 -9.45 8.82 -5.13
C ALA A 134 -8.25 9.09 -6.03
N VAL A 135 -7.65 8.04 -6.60
CA VAL A 135 -6.52 8.18 -7.53
C VAL A 135 -6.96 8.46 -8.97
N GLY A 136 -8.25 8.39 -9.27
CA GLY A 136 -8.81 8.62 -10.61
C GLY A 136 -8.30 9.89 -11.28
N PRO A 137 -8.29 11.06 -10.61
CA PRO A 137 -7.80 12.31 -11.20
C PRO A 137 -6.32 12.30 -11.60
N PHE A 138 -5.49 11.43 -11.02
CA PHE A 138 -4.08 11.28 -11.37
C PHE A 138 -3.84 10.36 -12.57
N CYS A 139 -4.88 9.73 -13.11
CA CYS A 139 -4.73 8.70 -14.13
C CYS A 139 -5.61 9.04 -15.34
N ARG A 140 -5.15 8.65 -16.54
CA ARG A 140 -6.05 8.60 -17.70
C ARG A 140 -7.12 7.51 -17.50
N ARG A 141 -6.68 6.35 -17.03
CA ARG A 141 -7.51 5.22 -16.61
C ARG A 141 -6.85 4.49 -15.45
N VAL A 142 -7.62 4.18 -14.42
CA VAL A 142 -7.08 3.50 -13.21
C VAL A 142 -6.58 2.08 -13.53
N SER A 143 -7.15 1.43 -14.55
CA SER A 143 -6.67 0.14 -15.06
C SER A 143 -5.21 0.17 -15.54
N ASP A 144 -4.72 1.33 -15.97
CA ASP A 144 -3.39 1.51 -16.54
C ASP A 144 -2.29 1.59 -15.45
N LEU A 145 -2.69 1.59 -14.17
CA LEU A 145 -1.77 1.45 -13.04
C LEU A 145 -1.19 0.03 -12.88
N GLY A 146 -1.66 -0.93 -13.69
CA GLY A 146 -1.01 -2.23 -13.85
C GLY A 146 -1.00 -3.07 -12.57
N LYS A 147 0.19 -3.43 -12.08
CA LYS A 147 0.35 -4.33 -10.92
C LYS A 147 -0.27 -3.74 -9.65
N SER A 148 -0.10 -2.45 -9.38
CA SER A 148 -0.64 -1.81 -8.16
C SER A 148 -2.18 -1.85 -8.15
N TYR A 149 -2.83 -1.60 -9.29
CA TYR A 149 -4.29 -1.76 -9.41
C TYR A 149 -4.74 -3.21 -9.21
N ARG A 150 -4.07 -4.19 -9.84
CA ARG A 150 -4.37 -5.61 -9.61
C ARG A 150 -4.21 -5.99 -8.13
N MET A 151 -3.17 -5.48 -7.46
CA MET A 151 -2.93 -5.69 -6.03
C MET A 151 -4.10 -5.16 -5.18
N LEU A 152 -4.60 -3.95 -5.46
CA LEU A 152 -5.77 -3.37 -4.79
C LEU A 152 -7.00 -4.29 -4.92
N ARG A 153 -7.28 -4.75 -6.15
CA ARG A 153 -8.42 -5.62 -6.46
C ARG A 153 -8.28 -7.00 -5.83
N SER A 154 -7.09 -7.58 -5.82
CA SER A 154 -6.81 -8.91 -5.27
C SER A 154 -6.74 -8.92 -3.75
N PHE A 155 -6.38 -7.81 -3.11
CA PHE A 155 -6.27 -7.74 -1.65
C PHE A 155 -7.64 -7.58 -0.98
N ARG A 156 -8.56 -6.79 -1.56
CA ARG A 156 -9.87 -6.50 -0.95
C ARG A 156 -10.66 -7.74 -0.50
N PRO A 157 -10.76 -8.84 -1.29
CA PRO A 157 -11.45 -10.06 -0.84
C PRO A 157 -10.81 -10.75 0.37
N LEU A 158 -9.49 -10.59 0.57
CA LEU A 158 -8.75 -11.22 1.67
C LEU A 158 -9.24 -10.75 3.06
N LEU A 159 -9.84 -9.55 3.12
CA LEU A 159 -10.43 -9.00 4.35
C LEU A 159 -11.46 -9.94 4.98
N PHE A 160 -12.17 -10.70 4.17
CA PHE A 160 -13.29 -11.56 4.58
C PHE A 160 -12.98 -13.06 4.52
N GLN A 161 -11.74 -13.45 4.19
CA GLN A 161 -11.32 -14.84 4.11
C GLN A 161 -10.69 -15.33 5.42
N THR A 162 -10.70 -16.64 5.66
CA THR A 162 -9.97 -17.25 6.79
C THR A 162 -8.46 -17.15 6.61
N SER A 163 -7.67 -17.41 7.65
CA SER A 163 -6.20 -17.29 7.57
C SER A 163 -5.58 -18.31 6.61
N GLU A 164 -6.18 -19.49 6.53
CA GLU A 164 -5.80 -20.59 5.62
C GLU A 164 -6.10 -20.21 4.16
N HIS A 165 -7.28 -19.64 3.89
CA HIS A 165 -7.65 -19.19 2.55
C HIS A 165 -6.80 -17.99 2.10
N VAL A 166 -6.48 -17.07 3.02
CA VAL A 166 -5.55 -15.97 2.74
C VAL A 166 -4.17 -16.52 2.35
N ALA A 167 -3.62 -17.48 3.10
CA ALA A 167 -2.29 -18.05 2.85
C ALA A 167 -2.21 -18.93 1.58
N SER A 168 -3.34 -19.44 1.11
CA SER A 168 -3.44 -20.26 -0.11
C SER A 168 -3.86 -19.47 -1.36
N SER A 169 -4.06 -18.15 -1.23
CA SER A 169 -4.48 -17.31 -2.35
C SER A 169 -3.50 -17.40 -3.53
N PRO A 170 -3.99 -17.58 -4.78
CA PRO A 170 -3.15 -17.63 -5.97
C PRO A 170 -2.52 -16.28 -6.32
N ALA A 171 -2.99 -15.18 -5.71
CA ALA A 171 -2.44 -13.84 -5.94
C ALA A 171 -1.11 -13.59 -5.20
N LEU A 172 -0.73 -14.47 -4.26
CA LEU A 172 0.49 -14.29 -3.45
C LEU A 172 1.76 -14.52 -4.26
N GLY A 173 2.78 -13.70 -3.99
CA GLY A 173 4.09 -13.77 -4.64
C GLY A 173 4.15 -13.00 -5.94
N ASP A 174 3.19 -13.20 -6.85
CA ASP A 174 3.13 -12.46 -8.12
C ASP A 174 2.48 -11.08 -7.95
N ILE A 175 1.20 -11.04 -7.56
CA ILE A 175 0.43 -9.79 -7.47
C ILE A 175 0.58 -9.13 -6.10
N ILE A 176 0.42 -9.91 -5.03
CA ILE A 176 0.51 -9.43 -3.64
C ILE A 176 1.80 -9.98 -3.02
N PRO A 177 2.70 -9.10 -2.56
CA PRO A 177 3.90 -9.49 -1.82
C PRO A 177 3.59 -10.39 -0.61
N PHE A 178 4.42 -11.41 -0.37
CA PHE A 178 4.29 -12.27 0.80
C PHE A 178 4.42 -11.47 2.09
N SER A 179 5.33 -10.49 2.12
CA SER A 179 5.54 -9.66 3.31
C SER A 179 4.26 -8.93 3.72
N VAL A 180 3.52 -8.38 2.76
CA VAL A 180 2.26 -7.64 2.99
C VAL A 180 1.17 -8.55 3.56
N VAL A 181 1.05 -9.78 3.05
CA VAL A 181 0.04 -10.73 3.54
C VAL A 181 0.38 -11.27 4.91
N ILE A 182 1.65 -11.58 5.19
CA ILE A 182 2.04 -11.99 6.54
C ILE A 182 1.81 -10.82 7.51
N GLN A 183 2.08 -9.58 7.10
CA GLN A 183 1.74 -8.38 7.87
C GLN A 183 0.25 -8.32 8.20
N PHE A 184 -0.60 -8.55 7.20
CA PHE A 184 -2.06 -8.61 7.37
C PHE A 184 -2.51 -9.72 8.33
N LEU A 185 -1.83 -10.87 8.35
CA LEU A 185 -2.17 -11.95 9.29
C LEU A 185 -1.92 -11.56 10.77
N PHE A 186 -1.04 -10.59 11.06
CA PHE A 186 -0.91 -10.05 12.42
C PHE A 186 -2.18 -9.35 12.91
N THR A 187 -3.05 -8.85 12.01
CA THR A 187 -4.33 -8.24 12.41
C THR A 187 -5.26 -9.25 13.11
N ARG A 188 -5.06 -10.55 12.84
CA ARG A 188 -5.80 -11.69 13.40
C ARG A 188 -5.08 -12.36 14.56
N ALA A 189 -3.88 -11.90 14.89
CA ALA A 189 -3.10 -12.42 16.00
C ALA A 189 -3.60 -11.86 17.34
N PRO A 190 -3.31 -12.54 18.46
CA PRO A 190 -3.56 -12.01 19.81
C PRO A 190 -2.45 -11.03 20.21
N SER A 191 -2.73 -10.12 21.16
CA SER A 191 -1.90 -8.93 21.45
C SER A 191 -0.47 -9.24 21.89
N GLU A 192 -0.22 -10.46 22.38
CA GLU A 192 1.11 -10.95 22.74
C GLU A 192 2.02 -11.15 21.52
N LEU A 193 1.44 -11.49 20.36
CA LEU A 193 2.15 -11.52 19.09
C LEU A 193 2.16 -10.10 18.50
N LYS A 194 3.19 -9.33 18.89
CA LYS A 194 3.43 -7.95 18.41
C LYS A 194 3.79 -7.95 16.92
N SER A 195 3.25 -6.98 16.18
CA SER A 195 3.63 -6.74 14.79
C SER A 195 5.11 -6.32 14.68
N PRO A 196 5.78 -6.53 13.54
CA PRO A 196 7.21 -6.24 13.41
C PRO A 196 7.60 -4.81 13.79
N PHE A 197 6.83 -3.81 13.34
CA PHE A 197 7.06 -2.40 13.69
C PHE A 197 6.84 -2.10 15.18
N GLN A 198 5.85 -2.73 15.82
CA GLN A 198 5.59 -2.57 17.26
C GLN A 198 6.74 -3.13 18.09
N ARG A 199 7.33 -4.24 17.63
CA ARG A 199 8.47 -4.87 18.29
C ARG A 199 9.77 -4.08 18.10
N ALA A 200 9.89 -3.36 16.99
CA ALA A 200 10.98 -2.42 16.75
C ALA A 200 10.73 -1.02 17.36
N GLU A 201 9.59 -0.82 18.04
CA GLU A 201 9.18 0.46 18.64
C GLU A 201 9.09 1.61 17.62
N TRP A 202 8.70 1.31 16.39
CA TRP A 202 8.54 2.29 15.33
C TRP A 202 7.13 2.84 15.26
N SER A 203 7.00 4.11 14.86
CA SER A 203 5.72 4.66 14.42
C SER A 203 5.33 4.10 13.04
N HIS A 204 4.06 4.22 12.66
CA HIS A 204 3.60 3.85 11.31
C HIS A 204 4.37 4.60 10.22
N ALA A 205 4.63 5.90 10.41
CA ALA A 205 5.44 6.71 9.50
C ALA A 205 6.88 6.19 9.37
N ARG A 206 7.53 5.86 10.50
CA ARG A 206 8.89 5.30 10.47
C ARG A 206 8.94 3.94 9.80
N PHE A 207 7.92 3.11 10.01
CA PHE A 207 7.82 1.82 9.35
C PHE A 207 7.54 1.94 7.85
N SER A 208 6.68 2.89 7.43
CA SER A 208 6.44 3.21 6.01
C SER A 208 7.74 3.57 5.31
N GLN A 209 8.50 4.53 5.89
CA GLN A 209 9.82 4.91 5.37
C GLN A 209 10.80 3.73 5.31
N TRP A 210 10.84 2.91 6.37
CA TRP A 210 11.72 1.74 6.39
C TRP A 210 11.40 0.76 5.24
N LEU A 211 10.12 0.56 4.92
CA LEU A 211 9.70 -0.29 3.79
C LEU A 211 10.15 0.27 2.44
N ASP A 212 10.34 1.58 2.32
CA ASP A 212 10.85 2.20 1.08
C ASP A 212 12.34 2.10 0.95
N ASP A 213 13.05 2.29 2.06
CA ASP A 213 14.50 2.09 2.14
C ASP A 213 14.88 0.62 1.91
N HIS A 214 13.94 -0.32 2.12
CA HIS A 214 14.14 -1.77 1.97
C HIS A 214 13.12 -2.38 0.98
N PRO A 215 13.30 -2.17 -0.34
CA PRO A 215 12.39 -2.70 -1.36
C PRO A 215 12.50 -4.22 -1.51
N SER A 216 13.60 -4.82 -1.06
CA SER A 216 13.85 -6.26 -1.07
C SER A 216 12.80 -7.01 -0.23
N GLU A 217 12.06 -7.91 -0.87
CA GLU A 217 11.13 -8.81 -0.19
C GLU A 217 11.84 -9.61 0.92
N LYS A 218 13.09 -10.04 0.65
CA LYS A 218 13.91 -10.80 1.60
C LYS A 218 14.14 -10.04 2.90
N ASP A 219 14.46 -8.75 2.85
CA ASP A 219 14.74 -7.94 4.03
C ASP A 219 13.48 -7.72 4.87
N ARG A 220 12.34 -7.51 4.19
CA ARG A 220 11.02 -7.41 4.84
C ARG A 220 10.63 -8.72 5.53
N LEU A 221 10.87 -9.86 4.88
CA LEU A 221 10.61 -11.18 5.45
C LEU A 221 11.55 -11.50 6.63
N LEU A 222 12.79 -11.02 6.62
CA LEU A 222 13.71 -11.15 7.76
C LEU A 222 13.21 -10.37 8.98
N LEU A 223 12.70 -9.15 8.80
CA LEU A 223 12.09 -8.39 9.88
C LEU A 223 10.86 -9.12 10.47
N ILE A 224 10.00 -9.68 9.61
CA ILE A 224 8.84 -10.48 10.02
C ILE A 224 9.27 -11.74 10.78
N ARG A 225 10.29 -12.45 10.29
CA ARG A 225 10.86 -13.63 10.95
C ARG A 225 11.28 -13.31 12.37
N GLY A 226 12.01 -12.21 12.56
CA GLY A 226 12.44 -11.77 13.89
C GLY A 226 11.25 -11.58 14.84
N ALA A 227 10.15 -10.97 14.37
CA ALA A 227 8.93 -10.79 15.14
C ALA A 227 8.30 -12.12 15.58
N LEU A 228 8.16 -13.08 14.66
CA LEU A 228 7.66 -14.42 14.95
C LEU A 228 8.55 -15.19 15.94
N GLU A 229 9.87 -15.08 15.80
CA GLU A 229 10.82 -15.79 16.67
C GLU A 229 10.75 -15.32 18.13
N ALA A 230 10.57 -14.03 18.41
CA ALA A 230 10.42 -13.61 19.81
C ALA A 230 9.06 -13.91 20.40
N TYR A 231 8.02 -14.04 19.58
CA TYR A 231 6.77 -14.56 20.09
C TYR A 231 6.96 -16.00 20.60
N VAL A 232 7.72 -16.83 19.88
CA VAL A 232 8.09 -18.17 20.35
C VAL A 232 8.87 -18.11 21.66
N GLN A 233 9.88 -17.24 21.74
CA GLN A 233 10.68 -17.07 22.97
C GLN A 233 9.81 -16.63 24.15
N SER A 234 8.89 -15.69 23.94
CA SER A 234 7.94 -15.21 24.94
C SER A 234 6.99 -16.31 25.42
N VAL A 235 6.40 -17.09 24.50
CA VAL A 235 5.54 -18.23 24.86
C VAL A 235 6.31 -19.28 25.65
N ARG A 236 7.53 -19.62 25.24
CA ARG A 236 8.40 -20.57 25.95
C ARG A 236 8.76 -20.08 27.35
N SER A 237 9.09 -18.80 27.52
CA SER A 237 9.43 -18.23 28.84
C SER A 237 8.27 -18.23 29.83
N ARG A 238 7.03 -18.29 29.34
CA ARG A 238 5.81 -18.33 30.14
C ARG A 238 5.28 -19.75 30.35
N GLU A 239 6.06 -20.77 29.96
CA GLU A 239 5.65 -22.18 29.95
C GLU A 239 4.35 -22.45 29.15
N GLY A 240 4.04 -21.57 28.19
CA GLY A 240 2.89 -21.71 27.33
C GLY A 240 3.05 -22.90 26.39
N LYS A 241 2.03 -23.77 26.33
CA LYS A 241 2.04 -24.98 25.50
C LYS A 241 1.33 -24.80 24.15
N GLU A 242 0.61 -23.70 23.96
CA GLU A 242 -0.19 -23.42 22.78
C GLU A 242 0.22 -22.11 22.12
N PHE A 243 0.30 -22.13 20.79
CA PHE A 243 0.53 -20.95 19.97
C PHE A 243 -0.80 -20.42 19.43
N ALA A 244 -0.85 -19.13 19.11
CA ALA A 244 -1.98 -18.54 18.41
C ALA A 244 -2.31 -19.33 17.12
N PRO A 245 -3.58 -19.60 16.79
CA PRO A 245 -3.95 -20.38 15.60
C PRO A 245 -3.39 -19.84 14.28
N VAL A 246 -3.20 -18.52 14.17
CA VAL A 246 -2.62 -17.87 12.99
C VAL A 246 -1.10 -18.04 12.88
N TYR A 247 -0.40 -18.29 13.99
CA TYR A 247 1.06 -18.41 14.03
C TYR A 247 1.62 -19.50 13.09
N PRO A 248 1.16 -20.77 13.13
CA PRO A 248 1.69 -21.80 12.23
C PRO A 248 1.47 -21.46 10.75
N ILE A 249 0.36 -20.79 10.41
CA ILE A 249 0.06 -20.34 9.05
C ILE A 249 1.07 -19.29 8.60
N MET A 250 1.41 -18.33 9.46
CA MET A 250 2.41 -17.30 9.18
C MET A 250 3.81 -17.91 8.97
N VAL A 251 4.18 -18.91 9.78
CA VAL A 251 5.46 -19.63 9.64
C VAL A 251 5.52 -20.40 8.32
N GLN A 252 4.47 -21.15 7.97
CA GLN A 252 4.39 -21.86 6.69
C GLN A 252 4.48 -20.89 5.50
N LEU A 253 3.78 -19.76 5.58
CA LEU A 253 3.81 -18.74 4.53
C LEU A 253 5.19 -18.09 4.41
N LEU A 254 5.86 -17.81 5.52
CA LEU A 254 7.24 -17.30 5.56
C LEU A 254 8.23 -18.29 4.95
N GLN A 255 8.08 -19.59 5.21
CA GLN A 255 8.90 -20.64 4.60
C GLN A 255 8.69 -20.69 3.08
N LYS A 256 7.43 -20.74 2.63
CA LYS A 256 7.07 -20.70 1.21
C LYS A 256 7.65 -19.47 0.51
N ALA A 257 7.55 -18.30 1.13
CA ALA A 257 8.10 -17.05 0.61
C ALA A 257 9.62 -17.08 0.51
N THR A 258 10.31 -17.64 1.52
CA THR A 258 11.78 -17.75 1.50
C THR A 258 12.24 -18.69 0.39
N SER A 259 11.56 -19.81 0.17
CA SER A 259 11.87 -20.75 -0.91
C SER A 259 11.58 -20.20 -2.30
N ALA A 260 10.57 -19.35 -2.46
CA ALA A 260 10.29 -18.69 -3.74
C ALA A 260 11.32 -17.60 -4.13
N LEU A 261 12.16 -17.17 -3.18
CA LEU A 261 13.21 -16.17 -3.36
C LEU A 261 14.62 -16.76 -3.51
N GLN A 262 14.75 -18.09 -3.45
CA GLN A 262 15.99 -18.84 -3.70
C GLN A 262 16.10 -19.17 -5.19
#